data_AF-A0A6A4GTN9-F1
#
_entry.id   AF-A0A6A4GTN9-F1
#
_cell.length_a   1.000
_cell.length_b   1.000
_cell.length_c   1.000
_cell.angle_alpha   90.00
_cell.angle_beta   90.00
_cell.angle_gamma   90.00
#
_symmetry.space_group_name_H-M   'P 1'
#
loop_
_entity.id
_entity.type
_entity.pdbx_description
1 polymer ?
#
loop_
_entity_poly.entity_id
_entity_poly.type
_entity_poly.pdbx_seq_one_letter_code
_entity_poly.pdbx_strand_id
1 'polypeptide(L)' 'MTYIYQDEIVTGVTRSYLDDVPTQGLATRYELPGGGYETIPENLKIHRFVWEHALNVNRIIHRFKYAGGTFSGPKA' A
#
# COMPACT_ATOMS: atom_id res chain seq x y z
N MET A 1 16.44 11.21 -11.20
CA MET A 1 15.27 11.74 -10.46
C MET A 1 14.12 11.78 -11.45
N THR A 2 13.06 10.99 -11.22
CA THR A 2 11.90 10.88 -12.11
C THR A 2 10.67 11.34 -11.35
N TYR A 3 9.86 12.23 -11.93
CA TYR A 3 8.67 12.81 -11.28
C TYR A 3 7.42 12.21 -11.91
N ILE A 4 6.71 11.36 -11.17
CA ILE A 4 5.66 10.48 -11.74
C ILE A 4 4.24 11.00 -11.46
N TYR A 5 4.07 11.89 -10.47
CA TYR A 5 2.77 12.45 -10.06
C TYR A 5 2.85 13.94 -9.70
N GLN A 6 3.80 14.67 -10.30
CA GLN A 6 4.03 16.08 -9.94
C GLN A 6 2.80 16.96 -10.13
N ASP A 7 1.97 16.68 -11.14
CA ASP A 7 0.77 17.48 -11.43
C ASP A 7 -0.39 17.19 -10.46
N GLU A 8 -0.37 16.03 -9.77
CA GLU A 8 -1.38 15.64 -8.78
C GLU A 8 -1.03 16.05 -7.35
N ILE A 9 0.26 16.30 -7.09
CA ILE A 9 0.75 16.79 -5.79
C ILE A 9 0.55 18.30 -5.75
N VAL A 10 0.02 18.83 -4.64
CA VAL A 10 -0.22 20.27 -4.46
C VAL A 10 1.09 21.05 -4.63
N THR A 11 1.29 21.69 -5.79
CA THR A 11 2.56 22.35 -6.15
C THR A 11 2.62 23.85 -5.83
N GLY A 12 1.56 24.44 -5.27
CA GLY A 12 1.45 25.89 -5.09
C GLY A 12 2.06 26.49 -3.81
N VAL A 13 2.38 25.68 -2.80
CA VAL A 13 2.86 26.17 -1.48
C VAL A 13 4.25 25.62 -1.15
N THR A 14 4.46 24.31 -1.33
CA THR A 14 5.74 23.62 -1.06
C THR A 14 5.93 22.49 -2.07
N ARG A 15 7.13 22.39 -2.65
CA ARG A 15 7.50 21.28 -3.53
C ARG A 15 7.98 20.10 -2.69
N SER A 16 7.03 19.36 -2.11
CA SER A 16 7.33 18.20 -1.26
C SER A 16 7.88 17.05 -2.09
N TYR A 17 9.02 16.50 -1.68
CA TYR A 17 9.58 15.27 -2.22
C TYR A 17 9.19 14.11 -1.31
N LEU A 18 8.42 13.17 -1.84
CA LEU A 18 8.09 11.90 -1.17
C LEU A 18 8.95 10.81 -1.81
N ASP A 19 9.90 10.27 -1.04
CA ASP A 19 10.80 9.20 -1.50
C ASP A 19 10.11 7.83 -1.45
N ASP A 20 9.30 7.60 -0.41
CA ASP A 20 8.50 6.40 -0.23
C ASP A 20 7.04 6.58 -0.71
N VAL A 21 6.36 5.45 -0.93
CA VAL A 21 4.94 5.41 -1.25
C VAL A 21 4.14 5.09 0.02
N PRO A 22 3.60 6.09 0.74
CA PRO A 22 2.80 5.82 1.92
C PRO A 22 1.53 5.07 1.54
N THR A 23 1.29 3.94 2.20
CA THR A 23 0.05 3.16 2.03
C THR A 23 -0.83 3.34 3.25
N GLN A 24 -2.08 3.75 3.05
CA GLN A 24 -3.05 3.77 4.13
C GLN A 24 -3.45 2.34 4.50
N GLY A 25 -3.36 2.01 5.78
CA GLY A 25 -3.81 0.72 6.30
C GLY A 25 -5.34 0.56 6.23
N LEU A 26 -5.81 -0.68 6.40
CA LEU A 26 -7.23 -0.96 6.52
C LEU A 26 -7.77 -0.35 7.83
N ALA A 27 -9.02 0.11 7.79
CA ALA A 27 -9.67 0.76 8.93
C ALA A 27 -9.98 -0.22 10.08
N THR A 28 -10.06 -1.52 9.79
CA THR A 28 -10.38 -2.56 10.76
C THR A 28 -9.48 -3.78 10.58
N ARG A 29 -9.30 -4.54 11.66
CA ARG A 29 -8.63 -5.84 11.66
C ARG A 29 -9.61 -7.01 11.62
N TYR A 30 -10.92 -6.74 11.54
CA TYR A 30 -11.97 -7.76 11.56
C TYR A 30 -11.91 -8.63 12.82
N GLU A 31 -11.87 -7.99 13.99
CA GLU A 31 -11.87 -8.66 15.28
C GLU A 31 -13.19 -9.38 15.54
N LEU A 32 -13.12 -10.60 16.06
CA LEU A 32 -14.31 -11.39 16.38
C LEU A 32 -14.71 -11.21 17.86
N PRO A 33 -16.01 -11.30 18.19
CA PRO A 33 -16.49 -11.12 19.57
C PRO A 33 -15.88 -12.07 20.62
N GLY A 34 -15.36 -13.24 20.19
CA GLY A 34 -14.69 -14.23 21.03
C GLY A 34 -13.16 -14.10 21.07
N GLY A 35 -12.61 -13.03 20.50
CA GLY A 35 -11.18 -12.89 20.24
C GLY A 35 -10.77 -13.47 18.89
N GLY A 36 -9.55 -13.12 18.45
CA GLY A 36 -9.05 -13.47 17.13
C GLY A 36 -9.59 -12.57 16.02
N TYR A 37 -9.33 -12.97 14.77
CA TYR A 37 -9.63 -12.18 13.58
C TYR A 37 -10.27 -13.03 12.49
N GLU A 38 -11.05 -12.42 11.61
CA GLU A 38 -11.51 -13.08 10.38
C GLU A 38 -10.32 -13.56 9.54
N THR A 39 -10.53 -14.69 8.86
CA THR A 39 -9.57 -15.31 7.93
C THR A 39 -10.18 -15.45 6.55
N ILE A 40 -9.37 -15.62 5.52
CA ILE A 40 -9.88 -15.85 4.16
C ILE A 40 -10.39 -17.28 4.00
N PRO A 41 -11.50 -17.51 3.27
CA PRO A 41 -12.09 -18.84 3.15
C PRO A 41 -11.17 -19.86 2.48
N GLU A 42 -10.27 -19.41 1.59
CA GLU A 42 -9.30 -20.26 0.90
C GLU A 42 -8.15 -20.72 1.80
N ASN A 43 -7.85 -19.96 2.86
CA ASN A 43 -6.77 -20.27 3.79
C ASN A 43 -7.05 -19.67 5.18
N LEU A 44 -7.57 -20.50 6.06
CA LEU A 44 -7.92 -20.14 7.45
C LEU A 44 -6.70 -19.76 8.32
N LYS A 45 -5.47 -19.88 7.82
CA LYS A 45 -4.26 -19.42 8.54
C LYS A 45 -3.89 -17.98 8.21
N ILE A 46 -4.55 -17.37 7.23
CA ILE A 46 -4.29 -15.99 6.80
C ILE A 46 -5.43 -15.12 7.28
N HIS A 47 -5.11 -14.13 8.13
CA HIS A 47 -6.09 -13.13 8.53
C HIS A 47 -6.50 -12.27 7.34
N ARG A 48 -7.80 -11.98 7.24
CA ARG A 48 -8.41 -11.25 6.13
C ARG A 48 -7.75 -9.89 5.90
N PHE A 49 -7.51 -9.13 6.96
CA PHE A 49 -6.91 -7.79 6.84
C PHE A 49 -5.46 -7.84 6.30
N VAL A 50 -4.71 -8.91 6.57
CA VAL A 50 -3.34 -9.07 6.02
C VAL A 50 -3.43 -9.34 4.51
N TRP A 51 -4.36 -10.20 4.10
CA TRP A 51 -4.59 -10.51 2.70
C TRP A 51 -5.03 -9.28 1.89
N GLU A 52 -6.02 -8.55 2.39
CA GLU A 52 -6.52 -7.34 1.74
C GLU A 52 -5.43 -6.25 1.66
N HIS A 53 -4.58 -6.11 2.69
CA HIS A 53 -3.44 -5.21 2.63
C HIS A 53 -2.45 -5.61 1.53
N ALA A 54 -2.12 -6.90 1.40
CA ALA A 54 -1.24 -7.39 0.34
C ALA A 54 -1.81 -7.13 -1.06
N LEU A 55 -3.12 -7.29 -1.25
CA LEU A 55 -3.80 -6.96 -2.52
C LEU A 55 -3.71 -5.46 -2.83
N ASN A 56 -3.91 -4.59 -1.83
CA ASN A 56 -3.77 -3.16 -2.00
C ASN A 56 -2.35 -2.76 -2.38
N VAL A 57 -1.35 -3.30 -1.68
CA VAL A 57 0.08 -3.09 -2.00
C VAL A 57 0.38 -3.58 -3.42
N ASN A 58 -0.09 -4.76 -3.81
CA ASN A 58 0.10 -5.28 -5.16
C ASN A 58 -0.48 -4.34 -6.23
N ARG A 59 -1.71 -3.83 -6.02
CA ARG A 59 -2.34 -2.85 -6.91
C ARG A 59 -1.52 -1.57 -7.02
N ILE A 60 -1.01 -1.06 -5.91
CA ILE A 60 -0.17 0.14 -5.88
C ILE A 60 1.11 -0.10 -6.68
N ILE A 61 1.80 -1.22 -6.46
CA ILE A 61 3.02 -1.57 -7.18
C ILE A 61 2.77 -1.64 -8.69
N HIS A 62 1.68 -2.29 -9.11
CA HIS A 62 1.32 -2.37 -10.52
C HIS A 62 1.03 -1.01 -11.15
N ARG A 63 0.31 -0.11 -10.45
CA ARG A 63 0.05 1.25 -10.93
C ARG A 63 1.32 2.09 -10.97
N PHE A 64 2.17 1.98 -9.96
CA PHE A 64 3.44 2.69 -9.92
C PHE A 64 4.34 2.26 -11.08
N LYS A 65 4.42 0.96 -11.36
CA LYS A 65 5.13 0.42 -12.53
C LYS A 65 4.54 0.93 -13.84
N TYR A 66 3.22 0.94 -13.98
CA TYR A 66 2.55 1.47 -15.18
C TYR A 66 2.90 2.93 -15.44
N ALA A 67 3.01 3.74 -14.39
CA ALA A 67 3.41 5.15 -14.48
C ALA A 67 4.93 5.35 -14.69
N GLY A 68 5.70 4.28 -14.92
CA GLY A 68 7.15 4.35 -15.16
C GLY A 68 8.01 4.39 -13.89
N GLY A 69 7.41 4.13 -12.73
CA GLY A 69 8.11 4.07 -11.45
C GLY A 69 8.85 2.75 -11.20
N THR A 70 9.92 2.85 -10.43
CA THR A 70 10.74 1.73 -9.99
C THR A 70 10.93 1.77 -8.48
N PHE A 71 10.89 0.62 -7.82
CA PHE A 71 11.26 0.49 -6.41
C PHE A 71 12.72 0.04 -6.31
N SER A 72 13.52 0.70 -5.48
CA SER A 72 14.83 0.19 -5.10
C SER A 72 14.68 -0.88 -4.02
N GLY A 73 15.41 -1.98 -4.16
CA GLY A 73 15.56 -2.95 -3.06
C GLY A 73 16.32 -2.35 -1.87
N PRO A 74 16.40 -3.07 -0.74
CA PRO A 74 17.19 -2.63 0.42
C PRO A 74 18.61 -2.27 -0.02
N LYS A 75 19.09 -1.08 0.39
CA LYS A 75 20.51 -0.74 0.28
C LYS A 75 21.28 -1.58 1.29
N ALA A 76 22.29 -2.29 0.81
CA ALA A 76 23.28 -2.97 1.64
C ALA A 76 24.10 -1.96 2.46
#